data_AF-A0A173Z289-F1
#
_entry.id   AF-A0A173Z289-F1
#
_cell.length_a   1.000
_cell.length_b   1.000
_cell.length_c   1.000
_cell.angle_alpha   90.00
_cell.angle_beta   90.00
_cell.angle_gamma   90.00
#
_symmetry.space_group_name_H-M   'P 1'
#
loop_
_entity.id
_entity.type
_entity.pdbx_description
1 polymer ?
#
loop_
_entity_poly.entity_id
_entity_poly.type
_entity_poly.pdbx_seq_one_letter_code
_entity_poly.pdbx_strand_id
1 'polypeptide(L)'
;MKAESIQKAWEMANQIFPTDYEKDEESSLKAGYPIYRSTADGRHNDYICDLNDRLELNLADGNRTINIWIDCEEQGEDVEVKVIAKSGETRIYQTYAEYRKEFRFFLSSGKRYEDNEEHFEKIIVSLRNIGEDGAKAESHRSGLTTVFTYKKWGR
;
A
#
# COMPACT_ATOMS: atom_id res chain seq x y z
N MET A 1 -5.24 -1.75 -16.47
CA MET A 1 -3.79 -2.03 -16.52
C MET A 1 -3.33 -2.60 -15.19
N LYS A 2 -2.13 -3.15 -15.11
CA LYS A 2 -1.57 -3.73 -13.88
C LYS A 2 -0.22 -3.08 -13.55
N ALA A 3 0.01 -2.82 -12.27
CA ALA A 3 1.26 -2.32 -11.72
C ALA A 3 1.78 -3.32 -10.67
N GLU A 4 3.09 -3.53 -10.65
CA GLU A 4 3.77 -4.48 -9.74
C GLU A 4 3.92 -3.93 -8.31
N SER A 5 3.69 -2.63 -8.12
CA SER A 5 3.75 -1.96 -6.83
C SER A 5 2.88 -0.70 -6.83
N ILE A 6 2.59 -0.18 -5.64
CA ILE A 6 1.86 1.09 -5.48
C ILE A 6 2.62 2.26 -6.12
N GLN A 7 3.95 2.30 -5.97
CA GLN A 7 4.79 3.34 -6.57
C GLN A 7 4.67 3.32 -8.09
N LYS A 8 4.80 2.13 -8.70
CA LYS A 8 4.66 1.96 -10.15
C LYS A 8 3.24 2.30 -10.61
N ALA A 9 2.22 2.01 -9.80
CA ALA A 9 0.84 2.41 -10.09
C ALA A 9 0.69 3.94 -10.11
N TRP A 10 1.29 4.64 -9.16
CA TRP A 10 1.32 6.11 -9.11
C TRP A 10 2.15 6.73 -10.24
N GLU A 11 3.27 6.12 -10.63
CA GLU A 11 4.04 6.52 -11.81
C GLU A 11 3.22 6.38 -13.10
N MET A 12 2.50 5.26 -13.25
CA MET A 12 1.57 5.06 -14.38
C MET A 12 0.42 6.05 -14.32
N ALA A 13 -0.12 6.34 -13.14
CA ALA A 13 -1.16 7.34 -12.96
C ALA A 13 -0.67 8.72 -13.39
N ASN A 14 0.53 9.14 -12.98
CA ASN A 14 1.15 10.41 -13.38
C ASN A 14 1.38 10.54 -14.89
N GLN A 15 1.60 9.44 -15.61
CA GLN A 15 1.74 9.46 -17.06
C GLN A 15 0.39 9.63 -17.79
N ILE A 16 -0.70 9.19 -17.16
CA ILE A 16 -2.05 9.20 -17.75
C ILE A 16 -2.81 10.45 -17.33
N PHE A 17 -2.63 10.86 -16.08
CA PHE A 17 -3.36 11.96 -15.48
C PHE A 17 -2.83 13.28 -16.04
N PRO A 18 -3.70 14.12 -16.61
CA PRO A 18 -3.27 15.21 -17.47
C PRO A 18 -2.62 16.40 -16.74
N THR A 19 -2.64 16.42 -15.41
CA THR A 19 -2.32 17.60 -14.58
C THR A 19 -1.77 17.20 -13.22
N ASP A 20 -1.30 18.19 -12.46
CA ASP A 20 -1.05 18.02 -11.03
C ASP A 20 -2.36 17.75 -10.27
N TYR A 21 -2.23 17.12 -9.10
CA TYR A 21 -3.35 16.78 -8.23
C TYR A 21 -2.97 16.87 -6.75
N GLU A 22 -3.96 17.15 -5.92
CA GLU A 22 -3.81 17.23 -4.47
C GLU A 22 -4.90 16.40 -3.78
N LYS A 23 -4.60 15.92 -2.57
CA LYS A 23 -5.56 15.13 -1.79
C LYS A 23 -6.73 16.01 -1.34
N ASP A 24 -7.94 15.61 -1.69
CA ASP A 24 -9.17 16.22 -1.17
C ASP A 24 -9.53 15.55 0.15
N GLU A 25 -9.18 16.20 1.26
CA GLU A 25 -9.41 15.68 2.61
C GLU A 25 -10.90 15.49 2.92
N GLU A 26 -11.79 16.35 2.44
CA GLU A 26 -13.22 16.25 2.71
C GLU A 26 -13.83 15.06 1.98
N SER A 27 -13.55 14.91 0.69
CA SER A 27 -14.02 13.77 -0.11
C SER A 27 -13.42 12.46 0.41
N SER A 28 -12.14 12.47 0.76
CA SER A 28 -11.45 11.29 1.31
C SER A 28 -12.10 10.81 2.60
N LEU A 29 -12.41 11.75 3.51
CA LEU A 29 -13.05 11.44 4.79
C LEU A 29 -14.44 10.83 4.60
N LYS A 30 -15.24 11.37 3.66
CA LYS A 30 -16.59 10.87 3.36
C LYS A 30 -16.58 9.50 2.70
N ALA A 31 -15.61 9.25 1.80
CA ALA A 31 -15.53 8.02 1.03
C ALA A 31 -14.88 6.85 1.81
N GLY A 32 -14.06 7.16 2.82
CA GLY A 32 -13.31 6.16 3.58
C GLY A 32 -12.04 5.68 2.89
N TYR A 33 -11.61 6.34 1.82
CA TYR A 33 -10.36 6.08 1.09
C TYR A 33 -9.80 7.39 0.51
N PRO A 34 -8.48 7.48 0.23
CA PRO A 34 -7.89 8.70 -0.31
C PRO A 34 -8.41 9.03 -1.72
N ILE A 35 -8.80 10.29 -1.90
CA ILE A 35 -9.21 10.87 -3.19
C ILE A 35 -8.30 12.06 -3.49
N TYR A 36 -7.73 12.08 -4.69
CA TYR A 36 -6.86 13.14 -5.18
C TYR A 36 -7.53 13.82 -6.36
N ARG A 37 -7.67 15.14 -6.32
CA ARG A 37 -8.33 15.93 -7.37
C ARG A 37 -7.32 16.76 -8.13
N SER A 38 -7.56 16.92 -9.43
CA SER A 38 -6.79 17.85 -10.26
C SER A 38 -6.81 19.27 -9.66
N THR A 39 -5.62 19.89 -9.62
CA THR A 39 -5.46 21.31 -9.23
C THR A 39 -5.57 22.27 -10.41
N ALA A 40 -5.65 21.76 -11.64
CA ALA A 40 -5.80 22.59 -12.83
C ALA A 40 -7.21 23.18 -12.96
N ASP A 41 -7.28 24.44 -13.42
CA ASP A 41 -8.52 25.17 -13.64
C ASP A 41 -9.47 24.42 -14.59
N GLY A 42 -10.73 24.30 -14.18
CA GLY A 42 -11.79 23.65 -14.96
C GLY A 42 -11.70 22.11 -15.01
N ARG A 43 -10.70 21.50 -14.36
CA ARG A 43 -10.49 20.04 -14.35
C ARG A 43 -10.77 19.38 -13.00
N HIS A 44 -11.47 20.04 -12.09
CA HIS A 44 -11.79 19.49 -10.76
C HIS A 44 -12.53 18.12 -10.78
N ASN A 45 -13.20 17.82 -11.90
CA ASN A 45 -13.87 16.54 -12.14
C ASN A 45 -12.91 15.42 -12.59
N ASP A 46 -11.64 15.74 -12.86
CA ASP A 46 -10.56 14.77 -13.00
C ASP A 46 -10.06 14.43 -11.59
N TYR A 47 -10.15 13.16 -11.18
CA TYR A 47 -9.71 12.71 -9.85
C TYR A 47 -9.24 11.25 -9.83
N ILE A 48 -8.43 10.91 -8.84
CA ILE A 48 -7.88 9.58 -8.60
C ILE A 48 -8.42 9.07 -7.27
N CYS A 49 -9.04 7.89 -7.27
CA CYS A 49 -9.35 7.16 -6.05
C CYS A 49 -8.24 6.13 -5.78
N ASP A 50 -7.62 6.19 -4.60
CA ASP A 50 -6.72 5.15 -4.12
C ASP A 50 -7.53 4.11 -3.35
N LEU A 51 -7.92 3.03 -4.04
CA LEU A 51 -8.77 1.98 -3.50
C LEU A 51 -7.97 0.84 -2.91
N ASN A 52 -6.69 1.04 -2.61
CA ASN A 52 -5.77 0.06 -2.01
C ASN A 52 -5.37 -1.10 -2.94
N ASP A 53 -6.32 -1.76 -3.61
CA ASP A 53 -6.04 -2.82 -4.60
C ASP A 53 -5.89 -2.27 -6.03
N ARG A 54 -6.29 -1.02 -6.25
CA ARG A 54 -6.16 -0.31 -7.52
C ARG A 54 -6.18 1.20 -7.35
N LEU A 55 -5.60 1.90 -8.32
CA LEU A 55 -5.89 3.31 -8.57
C LEU A 55 -6.98 3.42 -9.63
N GLU A 56 -8.03 4.18 -9.34
CA GLU A 56 -9.11 4.46 -10.27
C GLU A 56 -9.03 5.94 -10.69
N LEU A 57 -8.60 6.17 -11.93
CA LEU A 57 -8.49 7.49 -12.52
C LEU A 57 -9.80 7.80 -13.23
N ASN A 58 -10.52 8.81 -12.75
CA ASN A 58 -11.72 9.33 -13.35
C ASN A 58 -11.36 10.60 -14.12
N LEU A 59 -11.54 10.58 -15.44
CA LEU A 59 -11.25 11.68 -16.34
C LEU A 59 -12.57 12.21 -16.92
N ALA A 60 -12.87 13.47 -16.66
CA ALA A 60 -14.06 14.16 -17.14
C ALA A 60 -14.07 14.27 -18.67
N ASP A 61 -12.89 14.37 -19.29
CA ASP A 61 -12.75 14.34 -20.74
C ASP A 61 -13.13 12.95 -21.30
N GLY A 62 -14.27 12.90 -21.99
CA GLY A 62 -14.84 11.67 -22.52
C GLY A 62 -15.47 10.74 -21.48
N ASN A 63 -15.69 11.20 -20.24
CA ASN A 63 -16.28 10.42 -19.13
C ASN A 63 -15.64 9.04 -18.97
N ARG A 64 -14.31 9.02 -18.87
CA ARG A 64 -13.51 7.79 -18.94
C ARG A 64 -12.93 7.45 -17.58
N THR A 65 -13.15 6.22 -17.14
CA THR A 65 -12.52 5.65 -15.95
C THR A 65 -11.44 4.66 -16.35
N ILE A 66 -10.24 4.81 -15.79
CA ILE A 66 -9.10 3.93 -16.03
C ILE A 66 -8.70 3.30 -14.69
N ASN A 67 -8.68 1.96 -14.66
CA ASN A 67 -8.24 1.20 -13.49
C ASN A 67 -6.79 0.71 -13.67
N ILE A 68 -5.95 1.02 -12.67
CA ILE A 68 -4.60 0.52 -12.50
C ILE A 68 -4.62 -0.44 -11.32
N TRP A 69 -4.78 -1.73 -11.60
CA TRP A 69 -4.74 -2.77 -10.59
C TRP A 69 -3.33 -2.91 -10.03
N ILE A 70 -3.21 -2.94 -8.70
CA ILE A 70 -1.95 -3.10 -8.00
C ILE A 70 -1.82 -4.60 -7.71
N ASP A 71 -1.07 -5.28 -8.56
CA ASP A 71 -0.83 -6.71 -8.48
C ASP A 71 0.50 -6.94 -7.76
N CYS A 72 0.44 -6.86 -6.43
CA CYS A 72 1.56 -7.12 -5.53
C CYS A 72 1.70 -8.59 -5.16
N GLU A 73 0.95 -9.51 -5.80
CA GLU A 73 0.82 -10.90 -5.33
C GLU A 73 2.18 -11.63 -5.21
N GLU A 74 3.21 -11.24 -5.96
CA GLU A 74 4.56 -11.84 -5.84
C GLU A 74 5.44 -11.24 -4.72
N GLN A 75 5.04 -10.17 -4.03
CA GLN A 75 5.85 -9.56 -2.98
C GLN A 75 5.54 -10.12 -1.59
N GLY A 76 6.46 -10.95 -1.09
CA GLY A 76 6.49 -11.37 0.31
C GLY A 76 5.64 -12.59 0.63
N GLU A 77 5.32 -13.43 -0.37
CA GLU A 77 4.79 -14.79 -0.17
C GLU A 77 5.72 -15.67 0.67
N ASP A 78 7.01 -15.37 0.62
CA ASP A 78 8.11 -15.98 1.35
C ASP A 78 8.33 -15.36 2.75
N VAL A 79 7.46 -14.48 3.23
CA VAL A 79 7.62 -13.80 4.51
C VAL A 79 6.37 -13.92 5.37
N GLU A 80 6.47 -14.67 6.47
CA GLU A 80 5.44 -14.71 7.51
C GLU A 80 5.53 -13.44 8.38
N VAL A 81 4.40 -12.85 8.72
CA VAL A 81 4.36 -11.63 9.54
C VAL A 81 3.57 -11.88 10.82
N LYS A 82 4.22 -11.68 11.96
CA LYS A 82 3.59 -11.72 13.28
C LYS A 82 3.49 -10.31 13.85
N VAL A 83 2.28 -9.88 14.19
CA VAL A 83 2.01 -8.59 14.84
C VAL A 83 1.59 -8.84 16.28
N ILE A 84 2.23 -8.15 17.21
CA ILE A 84 1.94 -8.20 18.64
C ILE A 84 1.57 -6.80 19.10
N ALA A 85 0.35 -6.63 19.57
CA ALA A 85 -0.11 -5.38 20.15
C ALA A 85 0.42 -5.21 21.58
N LYS A 86 0.49 -3.96 22.05
CA LYS A 86 0.83 -3.65 23.45
C LYS A 86 -0.09 -4.34 24.47
N SER A 87 -1.33 -4.66 24.08
CA SER A 87 -2.28 -5.42 24.89
C SER A 87 -1.92 -6.91 25.04
N GLY A 88 -0.96 -7.41 24.26
CA GLY A 88 -0.61 -8.82 24.16
C GLY A 88 -1.37 -9.58 23.07
N GLU A 89 -2.38 -8.96 22.43
CA GLU A 89 -3.05 -9.56 21.27
C GLU A 89 -2.04 -9.83 20.16
N THR A 90 -2.07 -11.03 19.61
CA THR A 90 -1.17 -11.47 18.55
C THR A 90 -1.97 -11.87 17.33
N ARG A 91 -1.51 -11.42 16.16
CA ARG A 91 -2.00 -11.87 14.85
C ARG A 91 -0.84 -12.37 14.01
N ILE A 92 -1.09 -13.43 13.24
CA ILE A 92 -0.11 -14.04 12.36
C ILE A 92 -0.72 -14.07 10.96
N TYR A 93 0.03 -13.54 10.01
CA TYR A 93 -0.25 -13.58 8.58
C TYR A 93 0.75 -14.53 7.95
N GLN A 94 0.27 -15.44 7.10
CA GLN A 94 1.14 -16.44 6.48
C GLN A 94 2.09 -15.78 5.49
N THR A 95 1.64 -14.69 4.86
CA THR A 95 2.44 -13.92 3.92
C THR A 95 2.41 -12.43 4.26
N TYR A 96 3.44 -11.71 3.83
CA TYR A 96 3.46 -10.25 3.92
C TYR A 96 2.36 -9.63 3.03
N ALA A 97 1.99 -10.29 1.93
CA ALA A 97 0.88 -9.87 1.08
C ALA A 97 -0.45 -9.84 1.84
N GLU A 98 -0.74 -10.87 2.65
CA GLU A 98 -1.91 -10.90 3.55
C GLU A 98 -1.84 -9.77 4.59
N TYR A 99 -0.69 -9.64 5.27
CA TYR A 99 -0.47 -8.58 6.24
C TYR A 99 -0.70 -7.19 5.64
N ARG A 100 -0.20 -6.91 4.43
CA ARG A 100 -0.33 -5.61 3.76
C ARG A 100 -1.78 -5.27 3.41
N LYS A 101 -2.62 -6.27 3.11
CA LYS A 101 -4.06 -6.06 2.86
C LYS A 101 -4.76 -5.54 4.11
N GLU A 102 -4.45 -6.10 5.28
CA GLU A 102 -5.07 -5.68 6.54
C GLU A 102 -4.37 -4.48 7.20
N PHE A 103 -3.04 -4.41 7.14
CA PHE A 103 -2.22 -3.36 7.76
C PHE A 103 -2.58 -1.97 7.24
N ARG A 104 -2.92 -1.85 5.96
CA ARG A 104 -3.41 -0.59 5.37
C ARG A 104 -4.70 -0.06 6.03
N PHE A 105 -5.49 -0.92 6.68
CA PHE A 105 -6.67 -0.53 7.45
C PHE A 105 -6.38 -0.20 8.93
N PHE A 106 -5.33 -0.80 9.53
CA PHE A 106 -5.05 -0.67 10.97
C PHE A 106 -4.47 0.69 11.40
N LEU A 107 -3.93 1.48 10.46
CA LEU A 107 -3.38 2.82 10.72
C LEU A 107 -4.33 3.94 10.26
N SER A 108 -5.64 3.71 10.35
CA SER A 108 -6.75 4.63 10.02
C SER A 108 -6.82 5.91 10.87
N SER A 109 -5.70 6.44 11.36
CA SER A 109 -5.59 7.83 11.81
C SER A 109 -5.68 8.84 10.65
N GLY A 110 -5.94 8.39 9.41
CA GLY A 110 -6.08 9.22 8.22
C GLY A 110 -4.76 9.71 7.64
N LYS A 111 -3.61 9.39 8.26
CA LYS A 111 -2.28 9.73 7.74
C LYS A 111 -1.67 8.53 7.02
N ARG A 112 -1.48 8.68 5.71
CA ARG A 112 -0.74 7.74 4.85
C ARG A 112 0.71 7.71 5.34
N TYR A 113 1.16 6.59 5.89
CA TYR A 113 2.57 6.40 6.21
C TYR A 113 3.23 5.69 5.02
N GLU A 114 3.44 6.41 3.92
CA GLU A 114 4.20 5.92 2.76
C GLU A 114 5.55 5.32 3.21
N ASP A 115 6.18 5.98 4.20
CA ASP A 115 7.41 5.54 4.86
C ASP A 115 7.37 4.10 5.41
N ASN A 116 6.19 3.60 5.82
CA ASN A 116 6.10 2.27 6.41
C ASN A 116 6.14 1.15 5.37
N GLU A 117 5.52 1.35 4.19
CA GLU A 117 5.57 0.35 3.13
C GLU A 117 6.99 0.24 2.56
N GLU A 118 7.63 1.37 2.23
CA GLU A 118 9.03 1.37 1.81
C GLU A 118 9.95 0.74 2.87
N HIS A 119 9.69 1.02 4.16
CA HIS A 119 10.47 0.46 5.25
C HIS A 119 10.32 -1.07 5.32
N PHE A 120 9.11 -1.60 5.20
CA PHE A 120 8.88 -3.03 5.21
C PHE A 120 9.44 -3.72 3.96
N GLU A 121 9.34 -3.09 2.79
CA GLU A 121 9.98 -3.59 1.56
C GLU A 121 11.51 -3.69 1.73
N LYS A 122 12.15 -2.68 2.34
CA LYS A 122 13.59 -2.73 2.69
C LYS A 122 13.91 -3.88 3.67
N ILE A 123 13.03 -4.15 4.63
CA ILE A 123 13.18 -5.29 5.55
C ILE A 123 13.11 -6.62 4.78
N ILE A 124 12.11 -6.80 3.91
CA ILE A 124 11.92 -8.02 3.12
C ILE A 124 13.12 -8.27 2.21
N VAL A 125 13.59 -7.24 1.50
CA VAL A 125 14.79 -7.31 0.66
C VAL A 125 16.01 -7.72 1.49
N SER A 126 16.17 -7.13 2.68
CA SER A 126 17.29 -7.48 3.58
C SER A 126 17.24 -8.94 4.03
N LEU A 127 16.05 -9.43 4.39
CA LEU A 127 15.84 -10.82 4.78
C LEU A 127 16.14 -11.80 3.63
N ARG A 128 15.70 -11.47 2.41
CA ARG A 128 16.00 -12.24 1.19
C ARG A 128 17.50 -12.27 0.89
N ASN A 129 18.20 -11.15 1.09
CA ASN A 129 19.64 -11.04 0.92
C ASN A 129 20.43 -11.87 1.94
N ILE A 130 19.95 -11.98 3.18
CA ILE A 130 20.51 -12.90 4.18
C ILE A 130 20.31 -14.34 3.69
N GLY A 131 19.14 -14.66 3.14
CA GLY A 131 18.90 -15.93 2.45
C GLY A 131 18.95 -17.15 3.38
N GLU A 132 18.83 -16.95 4.70
CA GLU A 132 18.77 -18.00 5.71
C GLU A 132 17.31 -18.28 6.10
N ASP A 133 16.90 -19.55 6.05
CA ASP A 133 15.54 -19.91 6.43
C ASP A 133 15.27 -19.60 7.91
N GLY A 134 14.15 -18.96 8.19
CA GLY A 134 13.80 -18.52 9.53
C GLY A 134 14.50 -17.23 9.99
N ALA A 135 15.24 -16.53 9.12
CA ALA A 135 15.76 -15.21 9.42
C ALA A 135 14.63 -14.25 9.81
N LYS A 136 14.87 -13.42 10.83
CA LYS A 136 13.86 -12.52 11.39
C LYS A 136 14.32 -11.08 11.42
N ALA A 137 13.38 -10.19 11.14
CA ALA A 137 13.52 -8.78 11.39
C ALA A 137 12.34 -8.32 12.26
N GLU A 138 12.63 -7.50 13.26
CA GLU A 138 11.65 -7.02 14.20
C GLU A 138 11.60 -5.48 14.17
N SER A 139 10.38 -4.94 14.11
CA SER A 139 10.12 -3.50 14.13
C SER A 139 9.15 -3.18 15.27
N HIS A 140 9.53 -2.21 16.10
CA HIS A 140 8.69 -1.68 17.16
C HIS A 140 8.21 -0.28 16.78
N ARG A 141 6.94 -0.14 16.41
CA ARG A 141 6.35 1.14 15.97
C ARG A 141 4.93 1.28 16.48
N SER A 142 4.58 2.48 16.96
CA SER A 142 3.20 2.84 17.36
C SER A 142 2.54 1.86 18.34
N GLY A 143 3.32 1.27 19.25
CA GLY A 143 2.81 0.28 20.23
C GLY A 143 2.55 -1.11 19.66
N LEU A 144 3.00 -1.38 18.42
CA LEU A 144 2.99 -2.69 17.79
C LEU A 144 4.43 -3.19 17.64
N THR A 145 4.63 -4.47 17.92
CA THR A 145 5.82 -5.21 17.53
C THR A 145 5.46 -6.04 16.30
N THR A 146 6.14 -5.81 15.19
CA THR A 146 5.95 -6.58 13.94
C THR A 146 7.21 -7.38 13.66
N VAL A 147 7.08 -8.70 13.58
CA VAL A 147 8.15 -9.64 13.30
C VAL A 147 7.95 -10.23 11.91
N PHE A 148 8.89 -9.96 11.02
CA PHE A 148 8.96 -10.51 9.67
C PHE A 148 9.88 -11.72 9.71
N THR A 149 9.37 -12.90 9.33
CA THR A 149 10.13 -14.15 9.30
C THR A 149 10.23 -14.65 7.87
N TYR A 150 11.43 -14.67 7.33
CA TYR A 150 11.69 -15.21 6.00
C TYR A 150 11.60 -16.73 6.01
N LYS A 151 10.89 -17.26 5.01
CA LYS A 151 10.71 -18.67 4.74
C LYS A 151 11.38 -18.93 3.39
N LYS A 152 12.65 -19.37 3.43
CA LYS A 152 13.44 -19.66 2.22
C LYS A 152 12.78 -20.74 1.37
N TRP A 153 12.09 -21.64 2.04
CA TRP A 153 11.26 -22.68 1.47
C TRP A 153 9.81 -22.42 1.90
N GLY A 154 9.28 -21.25 1.52
CA GLY A 154 7.84 -20.99 1.59
C GLY A 154 7.08 -22.05 0.79
N ARG A 155 5.91 -22.45 1.29
CA ARG A 155 5.12 -23.59 0.80
C ARG A 155 4.69 -23.46 -0.65
#